data_AF-A0AAV0QCB3-F1
#
_entry.id   AF-A0AAV0QCB3-F1
#
_cell.length_a   1.000
_cell.length_b   1.000
_cell.length_c   1.000
_cell.angle_alpha   90.00
_cell.angle_beta   90.00
_cell.angle_gamma   90.00
#
_symmetry.space_group_name_H-M   'P 1'
#
loop_
_entity.id
_entity.type
_entity.pdbx_description
1 polymer ?
#
loop_
_entity_poly.entity_id
_entity_poly.type
_entity_poly.pdbx_seq_one_letter_code
_entity_poly.pdbx_strand_id
1 'polypeptide(L)' 'MKVRSSVKKMCEFCKVIKRRGRVYVLCSSNPKHKQRQGMATFAHEGPLCVLSSFPHSF' A
#
# COMPACT_ATOMS: atom_id res chain seq x y z
N MET A 1 -2.67 3.21 -16.26
CA MET A 1 -2.17 2.78 -14.93
C MET A 1 -2.43 3.91 -13.96
N LYS A 2 -3.29 3.73 -12.95
CA LYS A 2 -3.65 4.78 -11.98
C LYS A 2 -3.08 4.43 -10.59
N VAL A 3 -2.37 5.37 -9.97
CA VAL A 3 -1.83 5.17 -8.61
C VAL A 3 -2.93 5.47 -7.59
N ARG A 4 -3.19 4.54 -6.67
CA ARG A 4 -4.16 4.71 -5.57
C ARG A 4 -3.53 4.28 -4.24
N SER A 5 -4.03 4.82 -3.14
CA SER A 5 -3.64 4.41 -1.79
C SER A 5 -4.06 2.97 -1.47
N SER A 6 -5.31 2.64 -1.84
CA SER A 6 -5.87 1.30 -1.77
C SER A 6 -6.19 0.77 -3.16
N VAL A 7 -5.76 -0.45 -3.44
CA VAL A 7 -6.02 -1.14 -4.70
C VAL A 7 -7.12 -2.18 -4.53
N LYS A 8 -8.16 -2.13 -5.37
CA LYS A 8 -9.27 -3.08 -5.38
C LYS A 8 -9.49 -3.66 -6.78
N LYS A 9 -9.98 -4.90 -6.83
CA LYS A 9 -10.40 -5.56 -8.07
C LYS A 9 -11.70 -4.91 -8.55
N MET A 10 -11.80 -4.62 -9.85
CA MET A 10 -13.00 -4.01 -10.45
C MET A 10 -13.77 -4.98 -11.34
N CYS A 11 -13.09 -6.01 -11.87
CA CYS A 11 -13.67 -7.05 -12.70
C CYS A 11 -13.09 -8.41 -12.32
N GLU A 12 -13.70 -9.48 -12.83
CA GLU A 12 -13.25 -10.87 -12.66
C GLU A 12 -11.85 -11.10 -13.26
N PHE A 13 -11.53 -10.42 -14.35
CA PHE A 13 -10.22 -10.51 -15.01
C PHE A 13 -9.12 -9.67 -14.33
N CYS A 14 -9.43 -8.96 -13.24
CA CYS A 14 -8.44 -8.18 -12.49
C CYS A 14 -7.61 -9.10 -11.56
N LYS A 15 -6.32 -9.21 -11.83
CA LYS A 15 -5.36 -9.93 -10.98
C LYS A 15 -4.55 -8.96 -10.14
N VAL A 16 -4.47 -9.26 -8.84
CA VAL A 16 -3.64 -8.53 -7.88
C VAL A 16 -2.26 -9.20 -7.85
N ILE A 17 -1.20 -8.43 -8.05
CA ILE A 17 0.17 -8.95 -8.11
C ILE A 17 1.09 -8.07 -7.27
N LYS A 18 1.91 -8.69 -6.42
CA LYS A 18 2.99 -8.00 -5.70
C LYS A 18 4.28 -8.14 -6.48
N ARG A 19 4.91 -7.01 -6.82
CA ARG A 19 6.22 -6.96 -7.49
C ARG A 19 7.04 -5.82 -6.91
N ARG A 20 8.32 -6.05 -6.59
CA ARG A 20 9.23 -5.04 -6.01
C ARG A 20 8.65 -4.32 -4.78
N GLY A 21 8.03 -5.08 -3.87
CA GLY A 21 7.43 -4.54 -2.63
C GLY A 21 6.17 -3.69 -2.81
N ARG A 22 5.59 -3.60 -4.02
CA ARG A 22 4.37 -2.83 -4.31
C ARG A 22 3.28 -3.73 -4.87
N VAL A 23 2.03 -3.42 -4.52
CA VAL A 23 0.85 -4.12 -5.05
C VAL A 23 0.38 -3.45 -6.33
N TYR A 24 0.09 -4.26 -7.35
CA TYR A 24 -0.45 -3.84 -8.63
C TYR A 24 -1.76 -4.58 -8.90
N VAL A 25 -2.65 -3.94 -9.64
CA VAL A 25 -3.81 -4.59 -10.26
C VAL A 25 -3.60 -4.55 -11.76
N LEU A 26 -3.52 -5.72 -12.38
CA LEU A 26 -3.50 -5.87 -13.83
C LEU A 26 -4.85 -6.44 -14.28
N CYS A 27 -5.32 -5.99 -15.43
CA CYS A 27 -6.52 -6.51 -16.06
C CYS A 27 -6.18 -6.86 -17.51
N SER A 28 -6.55 -8.06 -17.95
CA SER A 28 -6.26 -8.53 -19.32
C SER A 28 -7.19 -7.89 -20.34
N SER A 29 -8.47 -7.72 -19.98
CA SER A 29 -9.51 -7.25 -20.90
C SER A 29 -9.59 -5.72 -20.98
N ASN A 30 -9.33 -5.01 -19.88
CA ASN A 30 -9.55 -3.56 -19.78
C ASN A 30 -8.34 -2.80 -19.19
N PRO A 31 -7.62 -1.97 -19.98
CA PRO A 31 -6.44 -1.24 -19.49
C PRO A 31 -6.78 -0.13 -18.50
N LYS A 32 -8.04 0.33 -18.43
CA LYS A 32 -8.52 1.34 -17.47
C LYS A 32 -8.45 0.86 -16.02
N HIS A 33 -8.54 -0.45 -15.78
CA HIS A 33 -8.49 -1.03 -14.42
C HIS A 33 -7.08 -1.24 -13.88
N LYS A 34 -6.04 -0.90 -14.66
CA LYS A 34 -4.65 -1.07 -14.25
C LYS A 34 -4.31 -0.10 -13.12
N GLN A 35 -4.00 -0.61 -11.93
CA GLN A 35 -3.74 0.21 -10.73
C GLN A 35 -2.40 -0.14 -10.08
N ARG A 36 -1.82 0.83 -9.35
CA ARG A 36 -0.60 0.66 -8.55
C ARG A 36 -0.81 1.25 -7.15
N GLN A 37 -0.39 0.54 -6.11
CA GLN A 37 -0.42 1.07 -4.75
C GLN A 37 0.70 2.11 -4.57
N GLY A 38 0.32 3.35 -4.22
CA GLY A 38 1.22 4.50 -4.12
C GLY A 38 2.00 4.58 -2.81
N MET A 39 1.37 4.13 -1.73
CA MET A 39 1.92 4.14 -0.37
C MET A 39 2.25 2.69 -0.02
N ALA A 40 3.54 2.39 0.08
CA ALA A 40 3.99 1.13 0.65
C ALA A 40 3.92 1.32 2.17
N THR A 41 2.81 0.89 2.78
CA THR A 41 2.81 0.63 4.22
C THR A 41 3.70 -0.59 4.46
N PHE A 42 5.02 -0.42 4.38
CA PHE A 42 5.94 -1.20 5.21
C PHE A 42 5.86 -0.63 6.63
N ALA A 43 4.65 -0.60 7.18
CA ALA A 43 4.42 -0.23 8.57
C ALA A 43 4.57 -1.50 9.41
N HIS A 44 5.78 -2.06 9.45
CA HIS A 44 6.24 -2.95 10.51
C HIS A 44 7.75 -3.14 10.36
N GLU A 45 8.51 -2.10 10.67
CA GLU A 45 9.79 -2.19 11.40
C GLU A 45 9.96 -0.80 12.02
N GLY A 46 8.99 -0.43 12.85
CA GLY A 46 9.14 0.66 13.79
C GLY A 46 8.65 0.12 15.12
N PRO A 47 9.53 -0.31 16.04
CA PRO A 47 9.13 -0.39 17.42
C PRO A 47 8.96 1.05 17.88
N LEU A 48 7.68 1.42 17.99
CA LEU A 48 7.09 2.26 19.02
C LEU A 48 7.69 3.64 19.26
N CYS A 49 6.77 4.60 19.40
CA CYS A 49 6.89 5.69 20.36
C CYS A 49 7.62 5.24 21.64
N VAL A 50 8.92 5.50 21.74
CA VAL A 50 9.67 5.58 22.99
C VAL A 50 10.36 6.94 23.03
N LEU A 51 9.58 8.00 22.94
CA LEU A 51 10.00 9.35 23.32
C LEU A 51 8.82 10.10 23.93
N SER A 52 8.04 9.40 24.76
CA SER A 52 7.45 10.01 25.94
C SER A 52 8.53 10.11 27.02
N SER A 53 9.63 10.82 26.75
CA SER A 53 10.48 11.35 27.81
C SER A 53 9.87 12.67 28.25
N PHE A 54 8.75 12.59 28.97
CA PHE A 54 8.43 13.60 29.96
C PHE A 54 9.37 13.33 31.13
N PRO A 55 10.39 14.16 31.39
CA PRO A 55 10.99 14.14 32.71
C PRO A 55 9.95 14.71 33.66
N HIS A 56 9.34 13.85 34.46
CA HIS A 56 8.89 14.26 35.78
C HIS A 56 10.14 14.70 36.53
N SER A 57 10.35 16.01 36.67
CA SER A 57 11.26 16.59 37.65
C SER A 57 10.87 18.04 37.93
N PHE A 58 10.39 18.23 39.17
CA PHE A 58 10.01 19.45 39.89
C PHE A 58 8.65 20.09 39.57
#